data_AF-A0A3D3X0J2-F1
#
_entry.id   AF-A0A3D3X0J2-F1
#
_cell.length_a   1.000
_cell.length_b   1.000
_cell.length_c   1.000
_cell.angle_alpha   90.00
_cell.angle_beta   90.00
_cell.angle_gamma   90.00
#
_symmetry.space_group_name_H-M   'P 1'
#
loop_
_entity.id
_entity.type
_entity.pdbx_description
1 polymer ?
#
loop_
_entity_poly.entity_id
_entity_poly.type
_entity_poly.pdbx_seq_one_letter_code
_entity_poly.pdbx_strand_id
1 'polypeptide(L)' 'MPMRTTVDLDEKLVREVMDLLGVKTKRQAIRRSLEALVKQKKRERLRTKLGNLDLDLSLEELESMRQDAS' A
#
# COMPACT_ATOMS: atom_id res chain seq x y z
N MET A 1 -1.79 16.71 -9.56
CA MET A 1 -2.84 17.75 -9.46
C MET A 1 -4.05 17.18 -8.73
N PRO A 2 -4.80 17.96 -7.93
CA PRO A 2 -6.04 17.48 -7.31
C PRO A 2 -7.14 17.32 -8.38
N MET A 3 -7.80 16.16 -8.40
CA MET A 3 -8.97 15.90 -9.23
C MET A 3 -10.25 16.18 -8.43
N ARG A 4 -11.26 16.79 -9.06
CA ARG A 4 -12.61 16.94 -8.49
C ARG A 4 -13.52 15.90 -9.13
N THR A 5 -14.19 15.12 -8.32
CA THR A 5 -15.03 14.01 -8.76
C THR A 5 -16.29 13.99 -7.90
N THR A 6 -17.42 13.65 -8.51
CA THR A 6 -18.67 13.36 -7.81
C THR A 6 -18.80 11.84 -7.73
N VAL A 7 -18.99 11.32 -6.52
CA VAL A 7 -19.15 9.89 -6.25
C VAL A 7 -20.31 9.70 -5.28
N ASP A 8 -21.07 8.62 -5.45
CA ASP A 8 -22.09 8.22 -4.49
C ASP A 8 -21.45 7.34 -3.40
N LEU A 9 -21.70 7.67 -2.13
CA LEU A 9 -21.04 7.05 -0.98
C LEU A 9 -22.04 6.93 0.17
N ASP A 10 -21.95 5.83 0.94
CA ASP A 10 -22.71 5.68 2.17
C ASP A 10 -22.22 6.69 3.22
N GLU A 11 -23.11 7.61 3.60
CA GLU A 11 -22.85 8.65 4.60
C GLU A 11 -22.43 8.07 5.97
N LYS A 12 -23.01 6.93 6.38
CA LYS A 12 -22.69 6.30 7.67
C LYS A 12 -21.25 5.80 7.68
N LEU A 13 -20.84 5.13 6.60
CA LEU A 13 -19.47 4.64 6.43
C LEU A 13 -18.47 5.79 6.42
N VAL A 14 -18.77 6.88 5.70
CA VAL A 14 -17.87 8.05 5.66
C VAL A 14 -17.71 8.68 7.05
N ARG A 15 -18.79 8.76 7.84
CA ARG A 15 -18.73 9.27 9.22
C ARG A 15 -17.91 8.36 10.13
N GLU A 16 -18.14 7.05 10.08
CA GLU A 16 -17.36 6.09 10.85
C GLU A 16 -15.86 6.20 10.53
N VAL A 17 -15.50 6.29 9.25
CA VAL A 17 -14.11 6.50 8.83
C VAL A 17 -13.57 7.85 9.33
N MET A 18 -14.38 8.91 9.31
CA MET A 18 -13.98 10.21 9.85
C MET A 18 -13.69 10.15 11.35
N ASP A 19 -14.54 9.46 12.12
CA ASP A 19 -14.39 9.28 13.56
C ASP A 19 -13.16 8.43 13.89
N LEU A 20 -12.99 7.29 13.21
CA LEU A 20 -11.82 6.42 13.36
C LEU A 20 -10.50 7.11 13.03
N LEU A 21 -10.51 8.01 12.05
CA LEU A 21 -9.30 8.75 11.62
C LEU A 21 -9.13 10.09 12.34
N GLY A 22 -10.10 10.53 13.15
CA GLY A 22 -10.10 11.82 13.84
C GLY A 22 -10.04 13.02 12.87
N VAL A 23 -10.67 12.93 11.70
CA VAL A 23 -10.60 13.97 10.65
C VAL A 23 -11.91 14.74 10.53
N LYS A 24 -11.81 16.04 10.24
CA LYS A 24 -12.96 16.95 10.19
C LYS A 24 -13.68 16.98 8.84
N THR A 25 -13.12 16.36 7.79
CA THR A 25 -13.69 16.48 6.43
C THR A 25 -13.74 15.15 5.70
N LYS A 26 -14.82 14.94 4.93
CA LYS A 26 -15.01 13.79 4.04
C LYS A 26 -13.83 13.62 3.07
N ARG A 27 -13.32 14.73 2.53
CA ARG A 27 -12.14 14.74 1.64
C ARG A 27 -10.89 14.16 2.31
N GLN A 28 -10.63 14.52 3.58
CA GLN A 28 -9.48 13.98 4.31
C GLN A 28 -9.65 12.49 4.62
N ALA A 29 -10.85 12.07 5.03
CA ALA A 29 -11.17 10.66 5.24
C ALA A 29 -10.91 9.84 3.98
N ILE A 30 -11.53 10.23 2.86
CA ILE A 30 -11.37 9.53 1.57
C ILE A 30 -9.90 9.48 1.15
N ARG A 31 -9.17 10.60 1.25
CA ARG A 31 -7.75 10.65 0.90
C ARG A 31 -6.91 9.67 1.72
N ARG A 32 -7.05 9.70 3.05
CA ARG A 32 -6.28 8.83 3.95
C ARG A 32 -6.63 7.35 3.74
N SER A 33 -7.90 7.03 3.52
CA SER A 33 -8.33 5.66 3.22
C SER A 33 -7.72 5.13 1.93
N LEU A 34 -7.70 5.94 0.86
CA LEU A 34 -7.06 5.55 -0.41
C LEU A 34 -5.54 5.39 -0.27
N GLU A 35 -4.86 6.29 0.44
CA GLU A 35 -3.43 6.18 0.72
C GLU A 35 -3.11 4.90 1.52
N ALA A 36 -3.93 4.57 2.52
CA ALA A 36 -3.79 3.36 3.32
C ALA A 36 -4.00 2.09 2.48
N LEU A 37 -5.04 2.06 1.63
CA LEU A 37 -5.33 0.94 0.74
C LEU A 37 -4.19 0.69 -0.25
N VAL A 38 -3.65 1.74 -0.87
CA VAL A 38 -2.50 1.61 -1.80
C VAL A 38 -1.28 1.04 -1.06
N LYS A 39 -0.98 1.55 0.15
CA LYS A 39 0.12 1.01 0.96
C LYS A 39 -0.10 -0.46 1.32
N GLN A 40 -1.33 -0.83 1.69
CA GLN A 40 -1.69 -2.21 1.97
C GLN A 40 -1.49 -3.11 0.76
N LYS A 41 -2.01 -2.73 -0.42
CA LYS A 41 -1.87 -3.51 -1.65
C LYS A 41 -0.40 -3.65 -2.10
N LYS A 42 0.42 -2.63 -1.90
CA LYS A 42 1.87 -2.73 -2.13
C LYS A 42 2.52 -3.78 -1.21
N ARG A 43 2.18 -3.80 0.09
CA ARG A 43 2.68 -4.81 1.03
C ARG A 43 2.19 -6.21 0.67
N GLU A 44 0.92 -6.37 0.30
CA GLU A 44 0.36 -7.64 -0.18
C GLU A 44 1.13 -8.16 -1.40
N ARG A 45 1.39 -7.31 -2.41
CA ARG A 45 2.17 -7.69 -3.60
C ARG A 45 3.59 -8.14 -3.24
N LEU A 46 4.25 -7.47 -2.29
CA LEU A 46 5.58 -7.87 -1.83
C LEU A 46 5.53 -9.22 -1.10
N ARG A 47 4.50 -9.45 -0.29
CA ARG A 47 4.30 -10.75 0.38
C ARG A 47 4.03 -11.88 -0.61
N THR A 48 3.27 -11.65 -1.69
CA THR A 48 3.08 -12.66 -2.74
C THR A 48 4.38 -13.03 -3.44
N LYS A 49 5.35 -12.10 -3.51
CA LYS A 49 6.70 -12.41 -4.01
C LYS A 49 7.55 -13.14 -2.96
N LEU A 50 7.29 -12.91 -1.67
CA LEU A 50 7.96 -13.57 -0.55
C LEU A 50 7.43 -15.01 -0.40
N GLY A 51 7.96 -15.91 -1.23
CA GLY A 51 7.54 -17.33 -1.33
C GLY A 51 7.57 -17.89 -2.75
N ASN A 52 7.57 -17.01 -3.77
CA ASN A 52 7.83 -17.36 -5.17
C ASN A 52 9.27 -17.03 -5.60
N LEU A 53 10.08 -16.51 -4.67
CA LEU A 53 11.51 -16.37 -4.91
C LEU A 53 12.10 -17.75 -4.62
N ASP A 54 12.52 -18.44 -5.67
CA ASP A 54 13.31 -19.66 -5.55
C ASP A 54 14.64 -19.24 -4.92
N LEU A 55 14.74 -19.44 -3.61
CA LEU A 55 15.91 -19.07 -2.80
C LEU A 55 16.96 -20.19 -2.83
N ASP A 56 16.86 -21.12 -3.79
CA ASP A 56 17.89 -22.13 -4.10
C ASP A 56 19.11 -21.47 -4.76
N LEU A 57 19.67 -20.48 -4.07
CA LEU A 57 20.88 -19.77 -4.42
C LEU A 57 22.01 -20.40 -3.61
N SER A 58 23.00 -20.94 -4.31
CA SER A 58 24.26 -21.38 -3.73
C SER A 58 25.04 -20.19 -3.14
N LEU A 59 25.99 -20.51 -2.25
CA LEU A 59 26.84 -19.50 -1.62
C LEU A 59 27.62 -18.66 -2.66
N GLU A 60 28.06 -19.31 -3.74
CA GLU A 60 28.80 -18.71 -4.85
C GLU A 60 27.94 -17.70 -5.64
N GLU A 61 26.67 -18.04 -5.92
CA GLU A 61 25.73 -17.12 -6.58
C GLU A 61 25.43 -15.89 -5.72
N LEU A 62 25.33 -16.06 -4.40
CA LEU A 62 25.13 -14.96 -3.46
C LEU A 62 26.37 -14.05 -3.32
N GLU A 63 27.57 -14.59 -3.50
CA GLU A 63 28.82 -13.81 -3.51
C GLU A 63 28.95 -12.99 -4.80
N SER A 64 28.65 -13.59 -5.96
CA SER A 64 28.64 -12.92 -7.26
C SER A 64 27.68 -11.71 -7.28
N MET A 65 26.44 -11.89 -6.83
CA MET A 65 25.43 -10.80 -6.78
C MET A 65 25.82 -9.62 -5.87
N ARG A 66 26.73 -9.83 -4.89
CA ARG A 66 27.24 -8.78 -4.01
C ARG A 66 28.39 -8.01 -4.62
N GLN A 67 29.18 -8.64 -5.49
CA GLN A 67 30.31 -8.00 -6.16
C GLN A 67 29.87 -7.04 -7.25
N ASP A 68 28.75 -7.32 -7.94
CA ASP A 68 28.17 -6.44 -8.97
C ASP A 68 27.56 -5.14 -8.42
N ALA A 69 27.41 -5.03 -7.09
CA ALA A 69 26.85 -3.87 -6.41
C ALA A 69 27.91 -2.92 -5.82
N SER A 70 29.21 -3.14 -6.09
CA SER A 70 30.34 -2.33 -5.62
C SER A 70 30.96 -1.48 -6.73
#